data_AF-A0A1F5Z4Y0-F1
#
_entry.id   AF-A0A1F5Z4Y0-F1
#
_cell.length_a   1.000
_cell.length_b   1.000
_cell.length_c   1.000
_cell.angle_alpha   90.00
_cell.angle_beta   90.00
_cell.angle_gamma   90.00
#
_symmetry.space_group_name_H-M   'P 1'
#
loop_
_entity.id
_entity.type
_entity.pdbx_description
1 polymer ?
#
loop_
_entity_poly.entity_id
_entity_poly.type
_entity_poly.pdbx_seq_one_letter_code
_entity_poly.pdbx_strand_id
1 'polypeptide(L)'
;MTNNRHNVPKVIFVNDVDHQVDYLCFLAQEIAANKFTDRNFTVLPYLIPHQTQTVYFPDLNYPKKFLNAVKKTGKSVGQKFPTVITQMVKPQIKVPAKLPAFDVKPFWTDLAQIGFFDFEIKTITVLLTPFGPGASFNFPSKGEIYLTFRADRDISDLPRSIVSALVLYKNGRPGKSNELYWKNRFYAEFLARDTILRKYCPVIPQPEIRPEDLKAAQIYKQKYWFKASKPLTLEFGKYLSPTQDRLFKRLFANRGQILTHDQIAQILWGDDSLEKFSLWAVTKIIQKIRSKIKKHGGEANNLKTVYGKGYIIDI
;
A
#
# COMPACT_ATOMS: atom_id res chain seq x y z
N MET A 1 38.67 9.52 15.05
CA MET A 1 37.29 9.63 14.55
C MET A 1 37.34 10.15 13.13
N THR A 2 37.18 9.27 12.13
CA THR A 2 37.20 9.67 10.73
C THR A 2 35.92 10.44 10.43
N ASN A 3 36.05 11.69 9.97
CA ASN A 3 34.97 12.49 9.42
C ASN A 3 34.47 11.84 8.12
N ASN A 4 33.70 10.76 8.22
CA ASN A 4 32.91 10.27 7.11
C ASN A 4 31.81 11.31 6.86
N ARG A 5 32.10 12.27 5.97
CA ARG A 5 31.06 13.09 5.34
C ARG A 5 30.19 12.15 4.53
N HIS A 6 29.16 11.62 5.19
CA HIS A 6 28.11 10.88 4.52
C HIS A 6 27.53 11.78 3.42
N ASN A 7 27.59 11.32 2.17
CA ASN A 7 26.98 12.02 1.05
C ASN A 7 25.46 12.04 1.27
N VAL A 8 24.93 13.17 1.72
CA VAL A 8 23.50 13.37 1.91
C VAL A 8 22.82 13.34 0.53
N PRO A 9 21.77 12.52 0.32
CA PRO A 9 21.07 12.48 -0.95
C PRO A 9 20.49 13.85 -1.32
N LYS A 10 20.57 14.24 -2.59
CA LYS A 10 19.87 15.42 -3.09
C LYS A 10 18.38 15.14 -3.13
N VAL A 11 17.59 15.89 -2.37
CA VAL A 11 16.12 15.80 -2.39
C VAL A 11 15.56 16.83 -3.38
N ILE A 12 14.78 16.37 -4.36
CA ILE A 12 14.20 17.19 -5.43
C ILE A 12 12.69 17.10 -5.32
N PHE A 13 12.01 18.22 -5.13
CA PHE A 13 10.54 18.27 -5.17
C PHE A 13 10.07 18.60 -6.58
N VAL A 14 9.11 17.83 -7.09
CA VAL A 14 8.46 18.06 -8.39
C VAL A 14 6.95 18.08 -8.21
N ASN A 15 6.25 18.85 -9.04
CA ASN A 15 4.79 18.90 -9.05
C ASN A 15 4.19 19.15 -10.44
N ASP A 16 4.99 19.22 -11.51
CA ASP A 16 4.51 19.57 -12.85
C ASP A 16 3.51 18.55 -13.42
N VAL A 17 2.74 19.01 -14.41
CA VAL A 17 1.64 18.27 -15.03
C VAL A 17 2.11 16.92 -15.58
N ASP A 18 3.32 16.82 -16.14
CA ASP A 18 3.79 15.59 -16.77
C ASP A 18 4.00 14.50 -15.73
N HIS A 19 4.66 14.82 -14.61
CA HIS A 19 4.79 13.87 -13.50
C HIS A 19 3.44 13.49 -12.88
N GLN A 20 2.50 14.43 -12.75
CA GLN A 20 1.15 14.11 -12.25
C GLN A 20 0.43 13.13 -13.17
N VAL A 21 0.51 13.33 -14.49
CA VAL A 21 -0.15 12.49 -15.48
C VAL A 21 0.48 11.09 -15.50
N ASP A 22 1.81 10.99 -15.50
CA ASP A 22 2.50 9.70 -15.41
C ASP A 22 2.11 8.94 -14.13
N TYR A 23 2.01 9.66 -13.00
CA TYR A 23 1.57 9.05 -11.76
C TYR A 23 0.11 8.62 -11.78
N LEU A 24 -0.78 9.40 -12.39
CA LEU A 24 -2.17 9.03 -12.58
C LEU A 24 -2.31 7.78 -13.47
N CYS A 25 -1.50 7.66 -14.52
CA CYS A 25 -1.43 6.45 -15.35
C CYS A 25 -0.95 5.24 -14.54
N PHE A 26 0.04 5.42 -13.66
CA PHE A 26 0.48 4.39 -12.73
C PHE A 26 -0.64 3.96 -11.78
N LEU A 27 -1.36 4.91 -11.17
CA LEU A 27 -2.50 4.61 -10.31
C LEU A 27 -3.54 3.79 -11.07
N ALA A 28 -3.95 4.24 -12.26
CA ALA A 28 -4.91 3.54 -13.10
C ALA A 28 -4.47 2.09 -13.42
N GLN A 29 -3.19 1.87 -13.71
CA GLN A 29 -2.63 0.52 -13.91
C GLN A 29 -2.75 -0.36 -12.67
N GLU A 30 -2.31 0.13 -11.50
CA GLU A 30 -2.30 -0.66 -10.26
C GLU A 30 -3.72 -0.95 -9.76
N ILE A 31 -4.61 0.02 -9.92
CA ILE A 31 -6.05 -0.07 -9.68
C ILE A 31 -6.67 -1.15 -10.57
N ALA A 32 -6.40 -1.10 -11.88
CA ALA A 32 -6.86 -2.10 -12.84
C ALA A 32 -6.33 -3.51 -12.57
N ALA A 33 -5.18 -3.63 -11.91
CA ALA A 33 -4.59 -4.89 -11.46
C ALA A 33 -5.08 -5.34 -10.07
N ASN A 34 -6.04 -4.63 -9.46
CA ASN A 34 -6.54 -4.83 -8.09
C ASN A 34 -5.47 -4.78 -7.00
N LYS A 35 -4.29 -4.21 -7.26
CA LYS A 35 -3.16 -4.27 -6.31
C LYS A 35 -3.38 -3.43 -5.06
N PHE A 36 -4.11 -2.32 -5.18
CA PHE A 36 -4.48 -1.49 -4.03
C PHE A 36 -5.51 -2.19 -3.16
N THR A 37 -6.58 -2.70 -3.77
CA THR A 37 -7.58 -3.50 -3.06
C THR A 37 -6.88 -4.67 -2.37
N ASP A 38 -6.09 -5.50 -3.04
CA ASP A 38 -5.35 -6.62 -2.42
C ASP A 38 -4.47 -6.23 -1.19
N ARG A 39 -4.16 -4.94 -1.01
CA ARG A 39 -3.42 -4.36 0.12
C ARG A 39 -4.29 -3.61 1.12
N ASN A 40 -5.60 -3.86 1.13
CA ASN A 40 -6.62 -3.22 1.96
C ASN A 40 -6.79 -1.71 1.74
N PHE A 41 -6.47 -1.18 0.56
CA PHE A 41 -6.81 0.20 0.23
C PHE A 41 -8.20 0.32 -0.37
N THR A 42 -8.93 1.37 0.03
CA THR A 42 -10.20 1.78 -0.58
C THR A 42 -9.94 2.83 -1.65
N VAL A 43 -10.31 2.55 -2.90
CA VAL A 43 -10.17 3.50 -4.02
C VAL A 43 -11.38 4.41 -4.08
N LEU A 44 -11.16 5.73 -3.99
CA LEU A 44 -12.23 6.72 -3.91
C LEU A 44 -12.12 7.78 -5.02
N PRO A 45 -13.26 8.29 -5.52
CA PRO A 45 -13.29 9.40 -6.47
C PRO A 45 -13.01 10.77 -5.84
N TYR A 46 -12.86 10.84 -4.52
CA TYR A 46 -12.59 12.05 -3.75
C TYR A 46 -11.54 11.77 -2.67
N LEU A 47 -10.95 12.85 -2.17
CA LEU A 47 -9.97 12.83 -1.10
C LEU A 47 -10.65 12.73 0.26
N ILE A 48 -10.18 11.81 1.11
CA ILE A 48 -10.38 11.88 2.56
C ILE A 48 -9.08 12.40 3.16
N PRO A 49 -9.03 13.66 3.64
CA PRO A 49 -7.81 14.28 4.15
C PRO A 49 -7.14 13.42 5.21
N HIS A 50 -5.82 13.30 5.19
CA HIS A 50 -5.03 12.55 6.17
C HIS A 50 -5.34 11.05 6.29
N GLN A 51 -6.21 10.46 5.47
CA GLN A 51 -6.45 9.02 5.45
C GLN A 51 -5.32 8.27 4.71
N THR A 52 -4.69 7.29 5.38
CA THR A 52 -3.63 6.44 4.80
C THR A 52 -4.14 5.20 4.09
N GLN A 53 -5.34 4.69 4.43
CA GLN A 53 -5.88 3.46 3.82
C GLN A 53 -6.81 3.71 2.63
N THR A 54 -6.72 4.89 2.01
CA THR A 54 -7.46 5.23 0.79
C THR A 54 -6.51 5.57 -0.34
N VAL A 55 -6.98 5.38 -1.56
CA VAL A 55 -6.34 5.84 -2.79
C VAL A 55 -7.28 6.84 -3.43
N TYR A 56 -6.90 8.12 -3.44
CA TYR A 56 -7.66 9.11 -4.18
C TYR A 56 -7.34 8.99 -5.67
N PHE A 57 -8.29 8.49 -6.45
CA PHE A 57 -8.21 8.39 -7.89
C PHE A 57 -9.36 9.21 -8.48
N PRO A 58 -9.10 10.44 -8.98
CA PRO A 58 -10.15 11.42 -9.27
C PRO A 58 -11.13 10.91 -10.32
N ASP A 59 -12.42 11.25 -10.18
CA ASP A 59 -13.45 10.91 -11.16
C ASP A 59 -13.35 11.80 -12.41
N LEU A 60 -12.37 11.50 -13.25
CA LEU A 60 -12.16 12.15 -14.54
C LEU A 60 -12.88 11.40 -15.64
N ASN A 61 -13.12 12.04 -16.79
CA ASN A 61 -13.71 11.37 -17.95
C ASN A 61 -12.66 10.48 -18.63
N TYR A 62 -12.41 9.29 -18.07
CA TYR A 62 -11.42 8.33 -18.58
C TYR A 62 -11.95 7.59 -19.83
N PRO A 63 -11.32 7.73 -21.01
CA PRO A 63 -11.71 6.98 -22.19
C PRO A 63 -11.52 5.46 -21.99
N LYS A 64 -12.41 4.62 -22.56
CA LYS A 64 -12.25 3.15 -22.49
C LYS A 64 -10.87 2.67 -22.98
N LYS A 65 -10.35 3.33 -24.02
CA LYS A 65 -9.03 3.06 -24.60
C LYS A 65 -7.88 3.33 -23.62
N PHE A 66 -8.00 4.37 -22.77
CA PHE A 66 -7.01 4.70 -21.75
C PHE A 66 -6.81 3.55 -20.77
N LEU A 67 -7.90 3.06 -20.18
CA LEU A 67 -7.85 2.00 -19.17
C LEU A 67 -7.32 0.66 -19.72
N ASN A 68 -7.59 0.38 -21.00
CA ASN A 68 -7.03 -0.80 -21.66
C ASN A 68 -5.54 -0.63 -21.98
N ALA A 69 -5.10 0.60 -22.28
CA ALA A 69 -3.72 0.88 -22.61
C ALA A 69 -2.81 0.81 -21.36
N VAL A 70 -3.19 1.44 -20.25
CA VAL A 70 -2.38 1.47 -19.01
C VAL A 70 -2.09 0.07 -18.46
N LYS A 71 -3.05 -0.86 -18.56
CA LYS A 71 -2.93 -2.26 -18.09
C LYS A 71 -1.75 -3.01 -18.70
N LYS A 72 -1.33 -2.64 -19.91
CA LYS A 72 -0.29 -3.36 -20.67
C LYS A 72 1.11 -2.82 -20.45
N THR A 73 1.27 -1.69 -19.75
CA THR A 73 2.54 -0.98 -19.72
C THR A 73 3.53 -1.53 -18.69
N GLY A 74 3.04 -2.06 -17.56
CA GLY A 74 3.86 -2.64 -16.50
C GLY A 74 4.81 -1.65 -15.82
N LYS A 75 4.52 -0.34 -15.89
CA LYS A 75 5.39 0.72 -15.38
C LYS A 75 5.35 0.80 -13.86
N SER A 76 6.46 1.16 -13.24
CA SER A 76 6.56 1.50 -11.82
C SER A 76 6.34 2.99 -11.57
N VAL A 77 6.18 3.36 -10.31
CA VAL A 77 6.19 4.76 -9.85
C VAL A 77 7.42 5.47 -10.42
N GLY A 78 7.24 6.71 -10.89
CA GLY A 78 8.30 7.57 -11.43
C GLY A 78 8.75 7.25 -12.86
N GLN A 79 8.22 6.20 -13.49
CA GLN A 79 8.50 5.90 -14.88
C GLN A 79 7.53 6.60 -15.82
N LYS A 80 8.06 7.11 -16.94
CA LYS A 80 7.26 7.74 -17.99
C LYS A 80 6.34 6.75 -18.71
N PHE A 81 5.11 7.18 -18.95
CA PHE A 81 4.14 6.47 -19.77
C PHE A 81 4.21 6.94 -21.24
N PRO A 82 3.78 6.10 -22.20
CA PRO A 82 3.69 6.50 -23.60
C PRO A 82 2.83 7.76 -23.79
N THR A 83 3.32 8.71 -24.60
CA THR A 83 2.66 10.00 -24.85
C THR A 83 1.21 9.86 -25.29
N VAL A 84 0.92 8.84 -26.12
CA VAL A 84 -0.45 8.56 -26.59
C VAL A 84 -1.41 8.29 -25.42
N ILE A 85 -0.93 7.67 -24.33
CA ILE A 85 -1.74 7.38 -23.14
C ILE A 85 -1.87 8.64 -22.28
N THR A 86 -0.76 9.33 -22.02
CA THR A 86 -0.74 10.50 -21.13
C THR A 86 -1.60 11.64 -21.66
N GLN A 87 -1.60 11.88 -22.98
CA GLN A 87 -2.42 12.91 -23.63
C GLN A 87 -3.93 12.67 -23.50
N MET A 88 -4.39 11.44 -23.23
CA MET A 88 -5.82 11.15 -23.02
C MET A 88 -6.38 11.77 -21.74
N VAL A 89 -5.53 12.04 -20.74
CA VAL A 89 -5.95 12.55 -19.43
C VAL A 89 -5.29 13.86 -19.05
N LYS A 90 -4.16 14.22 -19.68
CA LYS A 90 -3.41 15.47 -19.42
C LYS A 90 -4.26 16.74 -19.37
N PRO A 91 -5.24 16.97 -20.27
CA PRO A 91 -6.08 18.18 -20.23
C PRO A 91 -6.96 18.31 -18.97
N GLN A 92 -7.16 17.22 -18.23
CA GLN A 92 -8.05 17.15 -17.07
C GLN A 92 -7.29 17.36 -15.74
N ILE A 93 -5.96 17.48 -15.78
CA ILE A 93 -5.11 17.53 -14.57
C ILE A 93 -4.82 18.96 -14.15
N LYS A 94 -5.06 19.24 -12.86
CA LYS A 94 -4.68 20.48 -12.19
C LYS A 94 -3.55 20.18 -11.21
N VAL A 95 -2.49 21.00 -11.28
CA VAL A 95 -1.32 20.89 -10.41
C VAL A 95 -1.56 21.66 -9.11
N PRO A 96 -1.23 21.11 -7.94
CA PRO A 96 -1.28 21.84 -6.68
C PRO A 96 -0.31 23.03 -6.68
N ALA A 97 -0.79 24.17 -6.18
CA ALA A 97 -0.12 25.47 -6.33
C ALA A 97 1.13 25.68 -5.47
N LYS A 98 1.33 24.90 -4.39
CA LYS A 98 2.41 25.16 -3.43
C LYS A 98 3.12 23.88 -2.97
N LEU A 99 4.45 23.93 -2.96
CA LEU A 99 5.31 22.93 -2.32
C LEU A 99 5.44 23.29 -0.81
N PRO A 100 5.38 22.33 0.11
CA PRO A 100 5.71 22.56 1.51
C PRO A 100 7.21 22.85 1.62
N ALA A 101 7.58 23.75 2.52
CA ALA A 101 8.95 23.90 2.94
C ALA A 101 9.30 22.74 3.89
N PHE A 102 10.27 21.91 3.49
CA PHE A 102 10.81 20.86 4.36
C PHE A 102 12.33 20.98 4.39
N ASP A 103 12.86 21.43 5.52
CA ASP A 103 14.32 21.41 5.73
C ASP A 103 14.77 19.98 6.02
N VAL A 104 15.36 19.36 5.00
CA VAL A 104 15.84 17.98 5.06
C VAL A 104 17.12 17.84 5.88
N LYS A 105 17.89 18.92 6.12
CA LYS A 105 19.24 18.81 6.68
C LYS A 105 19.26 18.20 8.09
N PRO A 106 18.45 18.67 9.05
CA PRO A 106 18.45 18.09 10.41
C PRO A 106 18.06 16.61 10.39
N PHE A 107 17.09 16.24 9.55
CA PHE A 107 16.66 14.85 9.38
C PHE A 107 17.82 13.96 8.94
N TRP A 108 18.61 14.38 7.95
CA TRP A 108 19.75 13.59 7.48
C TRP A 108 20.88 13.48 8.50
N THR A 109 21.16 14.56 9.25
CA THR A 109 22.15 14.53 10.33
C THR A 109 21.79 13.50 11.40
N ASP A 110 20.53 13.45 11.82
CA ASP A 110 20.08 12.48 12.83
C ASP A 110 19.98 11.07 12.27
N LEU A 111 19.57 10.92 11.01
CA LEU A 111 19.56 9.63 10.33
C LEU A 111 20.97 9.02 10.25
N ALA A 112 21.98 9.84 9.99
CA ALA A 112 23.38 9.40 9.94
C ALA A 112 23.90 8.92 11.31
N GLN A 113 23.47 9.56 12.42
CA GLN A 113 23.86 9.16 13.78
C GLN A 113 23.39 7.75 14.16
N ILE A 114 22.29 7.27 13.55
CA ILE A 114 21.79 5.90 13.77
C ILE A 114 22.76 4.86 13.20
N GLY A 115 23.58 5.23 12.19
CA GLY A 115 24.52 4.30 11.55
C GLY A 115 23.84 3.17 10.79
N PHE A 116 22.53 3.27 10.51
CA PHE A 116 21.78 2.21 9.82
C PHE A 116 21.91 2.28 8.30
N PHE A 117 22.27 3.41 7.70
CA PHE A 117 22.28 3.56 6.24
C PHE A 117 23.66 3.94 5.71
N ASP A 118 24.10 3.20 4.69
CA ASP A 118 25.20 3.62 3.81
C ASP A 118 24.58 4.39 2.65
N PHE A 119 24.89 5.67 2.54
CA PHE A 119 24.25 6.57 1.56
C PHE A 119 24.89 6.42 0.17
N GLU A 120 24.58 5.32 -0.51
CA GLU A 120 24.82 5.17 -1.96
C GLU A 120 23.76 5.89 -2.80
N ILE A 121 22.69 6.35 -2.16
CA ILE A 121 21.58 7.04 -2.81
C ILE A 121 22.00 8.47 -3.13
N LYS A 122 21.98 8.80 -4.42
CA LYS A 122 22.38 10.11 -4.93
C LYS A 122 21.22 11.09 -4.89
N THR A 123 20.03 10.63 -5.26
CA THR A 123 18.86 11.50 -5.47
C THR A 123 17.59 10.87 -4.94
N ILE A 124 16.77 11.69 -4.29
CA ILE A 124 15.39 11.36 -3.93
C ILE A 124 14.47 12.39 -4.60
N THR A 125 13.72 11.95 -5.59
CA THR A 125 12.69 12.77 -6.24
C THR A 125 11.36 12.58 -5.53
N VAL A 126 10.77 13.65 -5.04
CA VAL A 126 9.47 13.66 -4.34
C VAL A 126 8.44 14.36 -5.23
N LEU A 127 7.54 13.60 -5.82
CA LEU A 127 6.35 14.12 -6.48
C LEU A 127 5.29 14.46 -5.44
N LEU A 128 5.01 15.76 -5.32
CA LEU A 128 3.85 16.22 -4.56
C LEU A 128 2.62 16.14 -5.42
N THR A 129 1.63 15.39 -4.97
CA THR A 129 0.46 15.06 -5.79
C THR A 129 -0.81 15.14 -4.96
N PRO A 130 -1.95 15.55 -5.52
CA PRO A 130 -3.21 15.38 -4.82
C PRO A 130 -3.66 13.91 -4.85
N PHE A 131 -3.16 13.09 -5.78
CA PHE A 131 -3.69 11.75 -6.06
C PHE A 131 -2.99 10.64 -5.27
N GLY A 132 -3.58 9.46 -5.29
CA GLY A 132 -2.97 8.24 -4.78
C GLY A 132 -3.18 7.99 -3.29
N PRO A 133 -2.45 7.02 -2.71
CA PRO A 133 -2.34 6.86 -1.26
C PRO A 133 -1.54 8.00 -0.62
N GLY A 134 -1.44 8.01 0.71
CA GLY A 134 -0.68 9.06 1.43
C GLY A 134 0.77 9.20 0.95
N ALA A 135 1.44 8.09 0.65
CA ALA A 135 2.72 8.09 -0.05
C ALA A 135 2.90 6.78 -0.85
N SER A 136 3.74 6.81 -1.86
CA SER A 136 4.22 5.61 -2.57
C SER A 136 5.65 5.83 -3.00
N PHE A 137 6.37 4.77 -3.33
CA PHE A 137 7.72 4.89 -3.86
C PHE A 137 8.04 3.76 -4.83
N ASN A 138 8.99 4.01 -5.72
CA ASN A 138 9.53 2.98 -6.61
C ASN A 138 10.36 1.96 -5.80
N PHE A 139 10.69 0.84 -6.45
CA PHE A 139 11.80 0.03 -5.96
C PHE A 139 13.09 0.78 -6.30
N PRO A 140 13.88 1.21 -5.31
CA PRO A 140 15.03 2.04 -5.59
C PRO A 140 16.05 1.23 -6.41
N SER A 141 16.55 1.83 -7.48
CA SER A 141 17.53 1.19 -8.36
C SER A 141 18.57 2.22 -8.74
N LYS A 142 19.86 1.83 -8.80
CA LYS A 142 20.96 2.71 -9.23
C LYS A 142 21.13 3.99 -8.38
N GLY A 143 20.82 3.93 -7.09
CA GLY A 143 20.96 5.06 -6.18
C GLY A 143 19.92 6.17 -6.35
N GLU A 144 18.77 5.87 -6.97
CA GLU A 144 17.66 6.82 -7.14
C GLU A 144 16.37 6.31 -6.50
N ILE A 145 15.74 7.17 -5.70
CA ILE A 145 14.41 6.96 -5.13
C ILE A 145 13.45 7.94 -5.79
N TYR A 146 12.32 7.42 -6.27
CA TYR A 146 11.18 8.21 -6.66
C TYR A 146 10.05 7.95 -5.66
N LEU A 147 9.59 9.00 -5.00
CA LEU A 147 8.56 8.98 -3.97
C LEU A 147 7.42 9.88 -4.41
N THR A 148 6.19 9.45 -4.18
CA THR A 148 5.02 10.33 -4.24
C THR A 148 4.55 10.63 -2.83
N PHE A 149 4.09 11.86 -2.62
CA PHE A 149 3.63 12.34 -1.34
C PHE A 149 2.35 13.15 -1.55
N ARG A 150 1.28 12.74 -0.86
CA ARG A 150 -0.03 13.36 -1.07
C ARG A 150 -0.06 14.74 -0.41
N ALA A 151 -0.47 15.77 -1.14
CA ALA A 151 -0.28 17.17 -0.75
C ALA A 151 -1.10 17.59 0.49
N ASP A 152 -2.13 16.83 0.86
CA ASP A 152 -2.92 17.03 2.09
C ASP A 152 -2.27 16.37 3.32
N ARG A 153 -1.18 15.60 3.17
CA ARG A 153 -0.50 14.97 4.29
C ARG A 153 0.28 15.99 5.08
N ASP A 154 0.38 15.73 6.37
CA ASP A 154 1.29 16.48 7.22
C ASP A 154 2.73 16.20 6.79
N ILE A 155 3.55 17.24 6.67
CA ILE A 155 4.92 17.12 6.16
C ILE A 155 5.78 16.14 6.97
N SER A 156 5.41 15.88 8.23
CA SER A 156 6.07 14.91 9.10
C SER A 156 5.85 13.44 8.69
N ASP A 157 4.92 13.15 7.76
CA ASP A 157 4.82 11.82 7.12
C ASP A 157 5.89 11.57 6.06
N LEU A 158 6.52 12.63 5.53
CA LEU A 158 7.55 12.51 4.49
C LEU A 158 8.81 11.81 5.02
N PRO A 159 9.38 12.18 6.19
CA PRO A 159 10.45 11.43 6.84
C PRO A 159 10.18 9.92 6.96
N ARG A 160 8.99 9.52 7.42
CA ARG A 160 8.59 8.11 7.55
C ARG A 160 8.59 7.39 6.20
N SER A 161 8.15 8.07 5.15
CA SER A 161 8.12 7.54 3.79
C SER A 161 9.53 7.40 3.19
N ILE A 162 10.43 8.36 3.48
CA ILE A 162 11.85 8.28 3.11
C ILE A 162 12.51 7.10 3.82
N VAL A 163 12.37 6.98 5.15
CA VAL A 163 12.93 5.86 5.92
C VAL A 163 12.43 4.52 5.37
N SER A 164 11.14 4.41 5.05
CA SER A 164 10.58 3.19 4.45
C SER A 164 11.21 2.82 3.11
N ALA A 165 11.46 3.81 2.25
CA ALA A 165 12.14 3.61 0.97
C ALA A 165 13.62 3.23 1.16
N LEU A 166 14.32 3.84 2.13
CA LEU A 166 15.71 3.54 2.45
C LEU A 166 15.89 2.12 3.01
N VAL A 167 15.00 1.70 3.91
CA VAL A 167 15.02 0.32 4.45
C VAL A 167 14.79 -0.68 3.33
N LEU A 168 13.87 -0.38 2.41
CA LEU A 168 13.63 -1.23 1.24
C LEU A 168 14.84 -1.30 0.30
N TYR A 169 15.56 -0.18 0.11
CA TYR A 169 16.81 -0.17 -0.66
C TYR A 169 17.87 -1.06 -0.01
N LYS A 170 18.14 -0.84 1.29
CA LYS A 170 19.17 -1.56 2.04
C LYS A 170 18.92 -3.07 2.09
N ASN A 171 17.69 -3.48 2.40
CA ASN A 171 17.36 -4.88 2.61
C ASN A 171 16.92 -5.60 1.33
N GLY A 172 16.80 -4.88 0.21
CA GLY A 172 16.37 -5.41 -1.06
C GLY A 172 14.86 -5.65 -1.19
N ARG A 173 14.46 -6.04 -2.40
CA ARG A 173 13.06 -6.24 -2.76
C ARG A 173 12.49 -7.50 -2.10
N PRO A 174 11.33 -7.43 -1.42
CA PRO A 174 10.63 -8.62 -0.99
C PRO A 174 10.33 -9.48 -2.21
N GLY A 175 10.81 -10.73 -2.17
CA GLY A 175 10.51 -11.74 -3.16
C GLY A 175 9.03 -12.17 -3.09
N LYS A 176 8.74 -13.42 -3.46
CA LYS A 176 7.37 -13.95 -3.34
C LYS A 176 6.92 -14.15 -1.88
N SER A 177 7.82 -14.09 -0.91
CA SER A 177 7.50 -14.22 0.51
C SER A 177 7.15 -12.86 1.12
N ASN A 178 6.09 -12.83 1.93
CA ASN A 178 5.69 -11.63 2.69
C ASN A 178 6.62 -11.33 3.86
N GLU A 179 7.54 -12.24 4.22
CA GLU A 179 8.39 -12.10 5.41
C GLU A 179 9.32 -10.89 5.31
N LEU A 180 10.05 -10.74 4.20
CA LEU A 180 10.94 -9.60 4.01
C LEU A 180 10.16 -8.28 3.93
N TYR A 181 8.94 -8.29 3.40
CA TYR A 181 8.06 -7.12 3.40
C TYR A 181 7.72 -6.69 4.83
N TRP A 182 7.30 -7.62 5.68
CA TRP A 182 6.97 -7.32 7.07
C TRP A 182 8.19 -6.92 7.89
N LYS A 183 9.33 -7.57 7.67
CA LYS A 183 10.61 -7.22 8.29
C LYS A 183 11.02 -5.78 7.93
N ASN A 184 10.95 -5.40 6.66
CA ASN A 184 11.26 -4.04 6.20
C ASN A 184 10.29 -3.02 6.79
N ARG A 185 8.99 -3.35 6.85
CA ARG A 185 8.00 -2.48 7.49
C ARG A 185 8.28 -2.30 8.98
N PHE A 186 8.57 -3.38 9.69
CA PHE A 186 8.92 -3.34 11.10
C PHE A 186 10.14 -2.47 11.36
N TYR A 187 11.22 -2.64 10.60
CA TYR A 187 12.41 -1.79 10.75
C TYR A 187 12.12 -0.32 10.44
N ALA A 188 11.36 -0.02 9.39
CA ALA A 188 11.01 1.35 9.08
C ALA A 188 10.20 2.01 10.21
N GLU A 189 9.24 1.29 10.78
CA GLU A 189 8.45 1.74 11.92
C GLU A 189 9.30 1.91 13.18
N PHE A 190 10.15 0.94 13.50
CA PHE A 190 11.09 1.01 14.63
C PHE A 190 12.02 2.21 14.51
N LEU A 191 12.64 2.40 13.35
CA LEU A 191 13.50 3.56 13.09
C LEU A 191 12.73 4.88 13.25
N ALA A 192 11.51 4.95 12.71
CA ALA A 192 10.70 6.16 12.78
C ALA A 192 10.18 6.47 14.19
N ARG A 193 9.91 5.45 15.04
CA ARG A 193 9.21 5.63 16.32
C ARG A 193 10.11 5.51 17.55
N ASP A 194 11.10 4.65 17.50
CA ASP A 194 11.88 4.19 18.65
C ASP A 194 13.34 4.68 18.61
N THR A 195 13.64 5.66 17.76
CA THR A 195 14.95 6.31 17.66
C THR A 195 14.84 7.84 17.72
N ILE A 196 15.97 8.54 17.54
CA ILE A 196 16.02 10.00 17.42
C ILE A 196 15.09 10.55 16.32
N LEU A 197 14.70 9.73 15.33
CA LEU A 197 13.79 10.16 14.25
C LEU A 197 12.34 10.38 14.69
N ARG A 198 11.97 9.95 15.91
CA ARG A 198 10.61 10.12 16.43
C ARG A 198 10.11 11.57 16.37
N LYS A 199 11.00 12.54 16.58
CA LYS A 199 10.67 13.97 16.50
C LYS A 199 10.25 14.43 15.10
N TYR A 200 10.60 13.68 14.06
CA TYR A 200 10.19 13.93 12.68
C TYR A 200 8.97 13.11 12.26
N CYS A 201 8.61 12.07 13.01
CA CYS A 201 7.58 11.10 12.65
C CYS A 201 6.48 11.00 13.74
N PRO A 202 5.76 12.09 14.07
CA PRO A 202 4.71 12.05 15.07
C PRO A 202 3.61 11.05 14.67
N VAL A 203 2.90 10.55 15.67
CA VAL A 203 1.73 9.69 15.45
C VAL A 203 0.56 10.62 15.14
N ILE A 204 0.06 10.55 13.91
CA ILE A 204 -1.07 11.35 13.45
C ILE A 204 -2.31 10.46 13.46
N PRO A 205 -3.36 10.80 14.24
CA PRO A 205 -4.63 10.10 14.19
C PRO A 205 -5.13 10.00 12.75
N GLN A 206 -5.60 8.82 12.39
CA GLN A 206 -6.17 8.57 11.06
C GLN A 206 -7.68 8.73 11.18
N PRO A 207 -8.33 9.53 10.31
CA PRO A 207 -9.78 9.56 10.27
C PRO A 207 -10.31 8.16 9.95
N GLU A 208 -11.54 7.86 10.32
CA GLU A 208 -12.17 6.59 9.97
C GLU A 208 -12.71 6.64 8.53
N ILE A 209 -12.74 5.48 7.86
CA ILE A 209 -13.46 5.33 6.59
C ILE A 209 -14.92 5.03 6.94
N ARG A 210 -15.83 5.91 6.54
CA ARG A 210 -17.25 5.76 6.89
C ARG A 210 -17.95 4.76 5.96
N PRO A 211 -19.09 4.17 6.36
CA PRO A 211 -19.87 3.28 5.49
C PRO A 211 -20.25 3.92 4.14
N GLU A 212 -20.53 5.22 4.11
CA GLU A 212 -20.87 5.96 2.89
C GLU A 212 -19.67 6.00 1.92
N ASP A 213 -18.46 6.09 2.46
CA ASP A 213 -17.23 6.08 1.65
C ASP A 213 -17.01 4.70 1.01
N LEU A 214 -17.29 3.62 1.75
CA LEU A 214 -17.24 2.25 1.20
C LEU A 214 -18.28 2.06 0.08
N LYS A 215 -19.49 2.58 0.27
CA LYS A 215 -20.55 2.56 -0.76
C LYS A 215 -20.12 3.35 -2.00
N ALA A 216 -19.56 4.55 -1.82
CA ALA A 216 -19.06 5.38 -2.91
C ALA A 216 -17.92 4.68 -3.67
N ALA A 217 -16.99 4.03 -2.96
CA ALA A 217 -15.92 3.23 -3.56
C ALA A 217 -16.50 2.10 -4.44
N GLN A 218 -17.55 1.41 -3.98
CA GLN A 218 -18.18 0.33 -4.74
C GLN A 218 -18.85 0.84 -6.02
N ILE A 219 -19.58 1.95 -5.96
CA ILE A 219 -20.19 2.59 -7.14
C ILE A 219 -19.09 3.01 -8.13
N TYR A 220 -18.04 3.66 -7.62
CA TYR A 220 -16.92 4.10 -8.42
C TYR A 220 -16.18 2.93 -9.11
N LYS A 221 -16.05 1.82 -8.38
CA LYS A 221 -15.49 0.57 -8.86
C LYS A 221 -16.33 -0.03 -10.01
N GLN A 222 -17.65 0.07 -9.96
CA GLN A 222 -18.51 -0.40 -11.06
C GLN A 222 -18.37 0.47 -12.32
N LYS A 223 -18.14 1.78 -12.17
CA LYS A 223 -18.02 2.73 -13.28
C LYS A 223 -16.82 2.46 -14.21
N TYR A 224 -15.65 2.11 -13.67
CA TYR A 224 -14.37 2.09 -14.43
C TYR A 224 -13.71 0.71 -14.63
N TRP A 225 -14.48 -0.35 -14.87
CA TRP A 225 -13.94 -1.68 -15.26
C TRP A 225 -13.13 -2.43 -14.20
N PHE A 226 -13.49 -2.30 -12.94
CA PHE A 226 -13.11 -3.32 -12.00
C PHE A 226 -14.12 -4.45 -12.19
N LYS A 227 -13.69 -5.63 -12.64
CA LYS A 227 -14.58 -6.80 -12.70
C LYS A 227 -15.32 -6.87 -11.36
N ALA A 228 -16.65 -6.77 -11.39
CA ALA A 228 -17.45 -7.03 -10.21
C ALA A 228 -16.97 -8.38 -9.67
N SER A 229 -16.38 -8.37 -8.49
CA SER A 229 -15.95 -9.60 -7.87
C SER A 229 -17.16 -10.49 -7.70
N LYS A 230 -17.01 -11.78 -7.98
CA LYS A 230 -18.05 -12.72 -7.59
C LYS A 230 -18.23 -12.61 -6.08
N PRO A 231 -19.47 -12.43 -5.60
CA PRO A 231 -19.72 -12.37 -4.17
C PRO A 231 -19.16 -13.63 -3.53
N LEU A 232 -18.49 -13.47 -2.39
CA LEU A 232 -18.01 -14.60 -1.63
C LEU A 232 -19.22 -15.27 -0.98
N THR A 233 -19.49 -16.52 -1.34
CA THR A 233 -20.60 -17.31 -0.81
C THR A 233 -20.08 -18.54 -0.09
N LEU A 234 -20.92 -19.18 0.73
CA LEU A 234 -20.57 -20.41 1.43
C LEU A 234 -20.16 -21.54 0.46
N GLU A 235 -20.75 -21.56 -0.75
CA GLU A 235 -20.43 -22.47 -1.85
C GLU A 235 -18.97 -22.42 -2.30
N PHE A 236 -18.23 -21.36 -1.97
CA PHE A 236 -16.80 -21.26 -2.24
C PHE A 236 -15.99 -22.36 -1.53
N GLY A 237 -16.52 -22.91 -0.44
CA GLY A 237 -15.93 -24.02 0.31
C GLY A 237 -15.50 -25.21 -0.54
N LYS A 238 -16.20 -25.49 -1.64
CA LYS A 238 -15.88 -26.60 -2.57
C LYS A 238 -14.52 -26.48 -3.28
N TYR A 239 -13.91 -25.28 -3.30
CA TYR A 239 -12.59 -25.07 -3.88
C TYR A 239 -11.46 -25.18 -2.83
N LEU A 240 -11.80 -25.37 -1.55
CA LEU A 240 -10.88 -25.40 -0.42
C LEU A 240 -10.53 -26.85 -0.03
N SER A 241 -9.38 -27.06 0.61
CA SER A 241 -9.10 -28.35 1.27
C SER A 241 -10.00 -28.53 2.51
N PRO A 242 -10.21 -29.74 3.06
CA PRO A 242 -11.09 -29.93 4.21
C PRO A 242 -10.78 -29.00 5.40
N THR A 243 -9.50 -28.83 5.72
CA THR A 243 -9.04 -27.89 6.76
C THR A 243 -9.33 -26.42 6.43
N GLN A 244 -9.10 -26.02 5.17
CA GLN A 244 -9.37 -24.65 4.71
C GLN A 244 -10.88 -24.36 4.68
N ASP A 245 -11.69 -25.33 4.23
CA ASP A 245 -13.14 -25.25 4.17
C ASP A 245 -13.75 -25.14 5.57
N ARG A 246 -13.29 -25.95 6.52
CA ARG A 246 -13.71 -25.86 7.92
C ARG A 246 -13.46 -24.47 8.50
N LEU A 247 -12.25 -23.93 8.31
CA LEU A 247 -11.93 -22.57 8.75
C LEU A 247 -12.77 -21.52 8.03
N PHE A 248 -12.92 -21.65 6.71
CA PHE A 248 -13.70 -20.72 5.89
C PHE A 248 -15.16 -20.68 6.32
N LYS A 249 -15.82 -21.83 6.50
CA LYS A 249 -17.21 -21.91 6.99
C LYS A 249 -17.37 -21.25 8.35
N ARG A 250 -16.41 -21.44 9.26
CA ARG A 250 -16.42 -20.78 10.58
C ARG A 250 -16.25 -19.26 10.46
N LEU A 251 -15.31 -18.78 9.65
CA LEU A 251 -15.16 -17.35 9.36
C LEU A 251 -16.42 -16.75 8.73
N PHE A 252 -17.07 -17.49 7.82
CA PHE A 252 -18.26 -17.02 7.11
C PHE A 252 -19.50 -16.97 8.03
N ALA A 253 -19.64 -17.96 8.92
CA ALA A 253 -20.68 -17.97 9.95
C ALA A 253 -20.52 -16.83 10.95
N ASN A 254 -19.27 -16.40 11.23
CA ASN A 254 -18.92 -15.28 12.10
C ASN A 254 -18.59 -14.00 11.30
N ARG A 255 -19.25 -13.77 10.16
CA ARG A 255 -19.02 -12.54 9.35
C ARG A 255 -19.26 -11.29 10.19
N GLY A 256 -18.41 -10.28 10.00
CA GLY A 256 -18.41 -9.06 10.82
C GLY A 256 -17.77 -9.22 12.20
N GLN A 257 -17.36 -10.43 12.61
CA GLN A 257 -16.68 -10.68 13.88
C GLN A 257 -15.24 -11.17 13.67
N ILE A 258 -14.36 -10.79 14.58
CA ILE A 258 -12.95 -11.21 14.56
C ILE A 258 -12.87 -12.61 15.17
N LEU A 259 -12.39 -13.59 14.40
CA LEU A 259 -11.90 -14.84 14.96
C LEU A 259 -10.44 -14.67 15.37
N THR A 260 -10.16 -14.90 16.65
CA THR A 260 -8.81 -14.75 17.21
C THR A 260 -7.85 -15.82 16.70
N HIS A 261 -6.55 -15.62 16.85
CA HIS A 261 -5.55 -16.63 16.49
C HIS A 261 -5.80 -17.96 17.21
N ASP A 262 -6.18 -17.93 18.48
CA ASP A 262 -6.44 -19.14 19.30
C ASP A 262 -7.71 -19.85 18.85
N GLN A 263 -8.79 -19.10 18.57
CA GLN A 263 -10.03 -19.68 18.02
C GLN A 263 -9.75 -20.36 16.67
N ILE A 264 -8.94 -19.73 15.82
CA ILE A 264 -8.54 -20.30 14.54
C ILE A 264 -7.69 -21.55 14.75
N ALA A 265 -6.77 -21.55 15.71
CA ALA A 265 -5.97 -22.72 16.07
C ALA A 265 -6.86 -23.90 16.49
N GLN A 266 -7.83 -23.65 17.36
CA GLN A 266 -8.80 -24.65 17.81
C GLN A 266 -9.64 -25.20 16.65
N ILE A 267 -10.07 -24.35 15.71
CA ILE A 267 -10.82 -24.79 14.53
C ILE A 267 -9.98 -25.69 13.63
N LEU A 268 -8.70 -25.37 13.47
CA LEU A 268 -7.78 -26.06 12.57
C LEU A 268 -7.28 -27.40 13.13
N TRP A 269 -6.95 -27.43 14.42
CA TRP A 269 -6.21 -28.53 15.04
C TRP A 269 -6.91 -29.15 16.25
N GLY A 270 -7.98 -28.55 16.77
CA GLY A 270 -8.68 -29.05 17.96
C GLY A 270 -7.75 -29.10 19.16
N ASP A 271 -7.73 -30.25 19.84
CA ASP A 271 -6.93 -30.45 21.06
C ASP A 271 -5.42 -30.40 20.79
N ASP A 272 -4.99 -30.70 19.55
CA ASP A 272 -3.58 -30.57 19.12
C ASP A 272 -3.16 -29.11 18.90
N SER A 273 -4.04 -28.14 19.19
CA SER A 273 -3.77 -26.72 18.92
C SER A 273 -2.52 -26.22 19.65
N LEU A 274 -2.29 -26.65 20.89
CA LEU A 274 -1.11 -26.22 21.67
C LEU A 274 0.21 -26.63 21.00
N GLU A 275 0.27 -27.81 20.39
CA GLU A 275 1.49 -28.32 19.76
C GLU A 275 1.66 -27.82 18.32
N LYS A 276 0.56 -27.71 17.56
CA LYS A 276 0.60 -27.38 16.13
C LYS A 276 0.50 -25.88 15.86
N PHE A 277 0.14 -25.08 16.87
CA PHE A 277 -0.03 -23.65 16.69
C PHE A 277 1.28 -22.95 16.34
N SER A 278 1.24 -22.22 15.23
CA SER A 278 2.13 -21.09 15.01
C SER A 278 1.38 -20.03 14.22
N LEU A 279 1.66 -18.76 14.53
CA LEU A 279 1.14 -17.62 13.76
C LEU A 279 1.46 -17.76 12.26
N TRP A 280 2.62 -18.36 11.94
CA TRP A 280 3.03 -18.65 10.57
C TRP A 280 2.10 -19.67 9.90
N ALA A 281 1.77 -20.78 10.56
CA ALA A 281 0.89 -21.81 10.02
C ALA A 281 -0.53 -21.26 9.74
N VAL A 282 -1.09 -20.50 10.68
CA VAL A 282 -2.38 -19.81 10.51
C VAL A 282 -2.32 -18.85 9.30
N THR A 283 -1.28 -18.02 9.25
CA THR A 283 -1.09 -17.06 8.15
C THR A 283 -1.00 -17.75 6.80
N LYS A 284 -0.31 -18.89 6.70
CA LYS A 284 -0.21 -19.66 5.45
C LYS A 284 -1.53 -20.25 5.00
N ILE A 285 -2.37 -20.73 5.92
CA ILE A 285 -3.70 -21.25 5.58
C ILE A 285 -4.60 -20.11 5.07
N ILE A 286 -4.63 -18.97 5.77
CA ILE A 286 -5.37 -17.78 5.34
C ILE A 286 -4.88 -17.28 3.97
N GLN A 287 -3.57 -17.24 3.74
CA GLN A 287 -2.99 -16.86 2.45
C GLN A 287 -3.47 -17.79 1.33
N LYS A 288 -3.52 -19.11 1.57
CA LYS A 288 -4.03 -20.09 0.60
C LYS A 288 -5.52 -19.88 0.31
N ILE A 289 -6.34 -19.62 1.33
CA ILE A 289 -7.77 -19.29 1.17
C ILE A 289 -7.93 -18.03 0.29
N ARG A 290 -7.27 -16.92 0.64
CA ARG A 290 -7.29 -15.68 -0.15
C ARG A 290 -6.88 -15.88 -1.61
N SER A 291 -5.83 -16.67 -1.83
CA SER A 291 -5.31 -16.97 -3.17
C SER A 291 -6.35 -17.73 -4.01
N LYS A 292 -7.07 -18.67 -3.39
CA LYS A 292 -8.18 -19.38 -4.04
C LYS A 292 -9.39 -18.46 -4.27
N ILE A 293 -9.74 -17.58 -3.33
CA ILE A 293 -10.83 -16.61 -3.51
C ILE A 293 -10.57 -15.77 -4.77
N LYS A 294 -9.35 -15.22 -4.88
CA LYS A 294 -8.91 -14.45 -6.04
C LYS A 294 -8.93 -15.27 -7.33
N LYS A 295 -8.41 -16.51 -7.30
CA LYS A 295 -8.39 -17.43 -8.46
C LYS A 295 -9.79 -17.68 -9.02
N HIS A 296 -10.80 -17.74 -8.15
CA HIS A 296 -12.19 -17.98 -8.53
C HIS A 296 -13.02 -16.69 -8.69
N GLY A 297 -12.37 -15.52 -8.73
CA GLY A 297 -12.98 -14.24 -9.09
C GLY A 297 -13.61 -13.46 -7.93
N GLY A 298 -13.42 -13.87 -6.68
CA GLY A 298 -13.80 -13.08 -5.51
C GLY A 298 -12.70 -12.09 -5.08
N GLU A 299 -13.01 -11.20 -4.13
CA GLU A 299 -12.02 -10.28 -3.56
C GLU A 299 -11.29 -10.93 -2.38
N ALA A 300 -9.96 -10.95 -2.42
CA ALA A 300 -9.16 -11.43 -1.30
C ALA A 300 -9.40 -10.63 -0.01
N ASN A 301 -9.83 -9.37 -0.15
CA ASN A 301 -10.18 -8.47 0.95
C ASN A 301 -11.44 -8.85 1.70
N ASN A 302 -12.28 -9.73 1.16
CA ASN A 302 -13.42 -10.22 1.90
C ASN A 302 -12.98 -11.04 3.12
N LEU A 303 -11.70 -11.41 3.20
CA LEU A 303 -11.06 -12.00 4.38
C LEU A 303 -9.92 -11.07 4.83
N LYS A 304 -10.17 -10.22 5.84
CA LYS A 304 -9.20 -9.21 6.34
C LYS A 304 -8.40 -9.74 7.52
N THR A 305 -7.20 -9.18 7.71
CA THR A 305 -6.38 -9.41 8.90
C THR A 305 -6.55 -8.23 9.84
N VAL A 306 -6.87 -8.51 11.10
CA VAL A 306 -6.89 -7.52 12.17
C VAL A 306 -5.62 -7.72 13.00
N TYR A 307 -4.67 -6.80 12.85
CA TYR A 307 -3.32 -6.94 13.40
C TYR A 307 -3.34 -7.22 14.91
N GLY A 308 -2.55 -8.20 15.34
CA GLY A 308 -2.47 -8.66 16.72
C GLY A 308 -3.72 -9.39 17.25
N LYS A 309 -4.85 -9.34 16.54
CA LYS A 309 -6.12 -9.93 17.01
C LYS A 309 -6.49 -11.22 16.30
N GLY A 310 -6.52 -11.20 14.96
CA GLY A 310 -6.94 -12.36 14.16
C GLY A 310 -7.45 -12.00 12.77
N TYR A 311 -8.54 -12.63 12.34
CA TYR A 311 -9.07 -12.48 10.98
C TYR A 311 -10.59 -12.35 10.98
N ILE A 312 -11.13 -11.66 9.97
CA ILE A 312 -12.55 -11.35 9.85
C ILE A 312 -12.97 -11.53 8.38
N ILE A 313 -14.17 -12.08 8.16
CA ILE A 313 -14.84 -11.96 6.87
C ILE A 313 -15.75 -10.73 6.90
N ASP A 314 -15.53 -9.85 5.93
CA ASP A 314 -16.24 -8.58 5.76
C ASP A 314 -16.65 -8.47 4.29
N ILE A 315 -17.94 -8.71 4.01
CA ILE A 315 -18.53 -8.84 2.66
C ILE A 315 -19.51 -7.70 2.45
#